data_AF-A0A9E7FCU2-F1
#
_entry.id   AF-A0A9E7FCU2-F1
#
_cell.length_a   1.000
_cell.length_b   1.000
_cell.length_c   1.000
_cell.angle_alpha   90.00
_cell.angle_beta   90.00
_cell.angle_gamma   90.00
#
_symmetry.space_group_name_H-M   'P 1'
#
loop_
_entity.id
_entity.type
_entity.pdbx_description
1 polymer ?
#
loop_
_entity_poly.entity_id
_entity_poly.type
_entity_poly.pdbx_seq_one_letter_code
_entity_poly.pdbx_strand_id
1 'polypeptide(L)'
;MDITNEATVEAFSIGPSTIVGRTIALRILLYGSLHRLRRRFLALLRSAVRRLRDDGLLPLAAWLHPRNAQGILAVVTLVAFALRRFTNVRSRAESAYRRKFWRNMMRSALTYEEWSHAAKMLDKEMMPKMNEGDLYDEELVRNKLLELRHRRQEGSLRDIVFCMRADLLRNLGNMCNPELHKGTKTHKGIH
;
A
#
# COMPACT_ATOMS: atom_id res chain seq x y z
N MET A 1 7.93 22.87 67.15
CA MET A 1 7.74 21.40 67.08
C MET A 1 7.18 21.12 65.70
N ASP A 2 8.07 20.99 64.73
CA ASP A 2 7.73 20.79 63.32
C ASP A 2 7.42 19.31 63.11
N ILE A 3 6.15 19.00 62.83
CA ILE A 3 5.70 17.64 62.53
C ILE A 3 5.64 17.54 61.00
N THR A 4 6.71 16.99 60.41
CA THR A 4 6.78 16.66 58.99
C THR A 4 5.77 15.55 58.68
N ASN A 5 4.71 15.92 57.97
CA ASN A 5 3.62 15.04 57.59
C ASN A 5 3.87 14.45 56.18
N GLU A 6 4.89 13.61 56.04
CA GLU A 6 5.12 12.81 54.83
C GLU A 6 4.65 11.38 55.07
N ALA A 7 3.35 11.15 54.88
CA ALA A 7 2.81 9.80 54.74
C ALA A 7 2.93 9.38 53.27
N THR A 8 3.99 8.64 52.93
CA THR A 8 4.12 8.00 51.62
C THR A 8 3.13 6.84 51.53
N VAL A 9 2.01 7.07 50.83
CA VAL A 9 1.07 6.00 50.48
C VAL A 9 1.75 5.13 49.43
N GLU A 10 2.43 4.07 49.85
CA GLU A 10 2.92 3.05 48.92
C GLU A 10 1.73 2.47 48.16
N ALA A 11 1.80 2.55 46.83
CA ALA A 11 0.77 2.04 45.95
C ALA A 11 0.68 0.51 46.13
N PHE A 12 -0.29 0.05 46.91
CA PHE A 12 -0.61 -1.36 47.06
C PHE A 12 -0.82 -2.00 45.68
N SER A 13 0.13 -2.84 45.26
CA SER A 13 0.05 -3.54 43.98
C SER A 13 -0.99 -4.67 44.07
N ILE A 14 -2.26 -4.34 43.84
CA ILE A 14 -3.32 -5.33 43.71
C ILE A 14 -3.20 -5.97 42.32
N GLY A 15 -2.29 -6.95 42.21
CA GLY A 15 -2.07 -7.74 41.00
C GLY A 15 -0.67 -8.35 40.93
N PRO A 16 -0.49 -9.46 40.20
CA PRO A 16 0.80 -10.14 40.12
C PRO A 16 1.88 -9.21 39.50
N SER A 17 3.00 -9.06 40.21
CA SER A 17 4.11 -8.18 39.82
C SER A 17 4.98 -8.75 38.70
N THR A 18 4.86 -10.06 38.42
CA THR A 18 5.63 -10.75 37.38
C THR A 18 4.97 -10.63 36.01
N ILE A 19 5.79 -10.49 34.95
CA ILE A 19 5.34 -10.45 33.55
C ILE A 19 4.52 -11.71 33.21
N VAL A 20 4.91 -12.87 33.76
CA VAL A 20 4.21 -14.14 33.61
C VAL A 20 2.82 -14.11 34.26
N GLY A 21 2.70 -13.54 35.47
CA GLY A 21 1.40 -13.41 36.13
C GLY A 21 0.45 -12.46 35.40
N ARG A 22 0.98 -11.38 34.80
CA ARG A 22 0.20 -10.43 33.99
C ARG A 22 -0.36 -11.07 32.71
N THR A 23 0.43 -11.89 32.01
CA THR A 23 -0.06 -12.56 30.78
C THR A 23 -1.12 -13.63 31.08
N ILE A 24 -0.98 -14.36 32.19
CA ILE A 24 -1.98 -15.34 32.63
C ILE A 24 -3.30 -14.63 33.02
N ALA A 25 -3.22 -13.54 33.78
CA ALA A 25 -4.39 -12.75 34.15
C ALA A 25 -5.12 -12.19 32.91
N LEU A 26 -4.37 -11.62 31.95
CA LEU A 26 -4.93 -11.15 30.69
C LEU A 26 -5.58 -12.28 29.88
N ARG A 27 -4.95 -13.46 29.82
CA ARG A 27 -5.49 -14.62 29.11
C ARG A 27 -6.82 -15.09 29.70
N ILE A 28 -6.96 -15.10 31.02
CA ILE A 28 -8.20 -15.48 31.72
C ILE A 28 -9.30 -14.43 31.50
N LEU A 29 -8.97 -13.14 31.62
CA LEU A 29 -9.91 -12.04 31.37
C LEU A 29 -10.41 -12.03 29.92
N LEU A 30 -9.50 -12.23 28.97
CA LEU A 30 -9.82 -12.31 27.55
C LEU A 30 -10.66 -13.55 27.25
N TYR A 31 -10.37 -14.71 27.84
CA TYR A 31 -11.18 -15.91 27.61
C TYR A 31 -12.65 -15.71 28.02
N GLY A 32 -12.88 -15.06 29.16
CA GLY A 32 -14.23 -14.72 29.61
C GLY A 32 -14.94 -13.70 28.72
N SER A 33 -14.24 -12.66 28.27
CA SER A 33 -14.82 -11.62 27.40
C SER A 33 -15.09 -12.12 25.98
N LEU A 34 -14.15 -12.90 25.40
CA LEU A 34 -14.29 -13.50 24.08
C LEU A 34 -15.40 -14.56 24.05
N HIS A 35 -15.56 -15.38 25.09
CA HIS A 35 -16.64 -16.35 25.15
C HIS A 35 -18.02 -15.66 25.25
N ARG A 36 -18.13 -14.57 26.03
CA ARG A 36 -19.36 -13.74 26.07
C ARG A 36 -19.65 -13.06 24.74
N LEU A 37 -18.63 -12.49 24.09
CA LEU A 37 -18.74 -11.86 22.79
C LEU A 37 -19.17 -12.88 21.71
N ARG A 38 -18.56 -14.05 21.70
CA ARG A 38 -18.90 -15.14 20.77
C ARG A 38 -20.35 -15.61 20.96
N ARG A 39 -20.82 -15.76 22.21
CA ARG A 39 -22.22 -16.12 22.47
C ARG A 39 -23.20 -15.05 21.97
N ARG A 40 -22.91 -13.77 22.21
CA ARG A 40 -23.72 -12.65 21.71
C ARG A 40 -23.69 -12.58 20.18
N PHE A 41 -22.52 -12.75 19.58
CA PHE A 41 -22.36 -12.77 18.13
C PHE A 41 -23.12 -13.93 17.49
N LEU A 42 -23.03 -15.14 18.05
CA LEU A 42 -23.80 -16.30 17.58
C LEU A 42 -25.30 -16.12 17.79
N ALA A 43 -25.73 -15.49 18.89
CA ALA A 43 -27.15 -15.20 19.12
C ALA A 43 -27.68 -14.19 18.09
N LEU A 44 -26.93 -13.11 17.83
CA LEU A 44 -27.24 -12.11 16.81
C LEU A 44 -27.25 -12.72 15.40
N LEU A 45 -26.25 -13.53 15.08
CA LEU A 45 -26.15 -14.22 13.80
C LEU A 45 -27.32 -15.20 13.62
N ARG A 46 -27.68 -15.97 14.64
CA ARG A 46 -28.86 -16.85 14.61
C ARG A 46 -30.17 -16.07 14.51
N SER A 47 -30.30 -14.91 15.15
CA SER A 47 -31.50 -14.07 14.98
C SER A 47 -31.55 -13.42 13.60
N ALA A 48 -30.41 -13.01 13.04
CA ALA A 48 -30.33 -12.45 11.70
C ALA A 48 -30.64 -13.51 10.64
N VAL A 49 -30.10 -14.73 10.80
CA VAL A 49 -30.39 -15.87 9.91
C VAL A 49 -31.85 -16.29 10.02
N ARG A 50 -32.44 -16.31 11.23
CA ARG A 50 -33.87 -16.62 11.40
C ARG A 50 -34.76 -15.55 10.78
N ARG A 51 -34.50 -14.26 11.05
CA ARG A 51 -35.23 -13.15 10.39
C ARG A 51 -35.10 -13.19 8.87
N LEU A 52 -33.90 -13.46 8.35
CA LEU A 52 -33.68 -13.60 6.91
C LEU A 52 -34.39 -14.83 6.32
N ARG A 53 -34.54 -15.89 7.12
CA ARG A 53 -35.28 -17.10 6.74
C ARG A 53 -36.78 -16.89 6.73
N ASP A 54 -37.31 -16.18 7.73
CA ASP A 54 -38.75 -15.93 7.89
C ASP A 54 -39.25 -14.83 6.94
N ASP A 55 -38.47 -13.77 6.69
CA ASP A 55 -38.85 -12.65 5.82
C ASP A 55 -38.35 -12.78 4.36
N GLY A 56 -37.37 -13.65 4.07
CA GLY A 56 -36.57 -13.52 2.85
C GLY A 56 -36.34 -14.78 2.00
N LEU A 57 -36.46 -16.00 2.52
CA LEU A 57 -36.05 -17.19 1.75
C LEU A 57 -37.05 -17.64 0.68
N LEU A 58 -38.34 -17.34 0.83
CA LEU A 58 -39.37 -17.70 -0.16
C LEU A 58 -39.28 -16.87 -1.46
N PRO A 59 -39.12 -15.53 -1.43
CA PRO A 59 -38.94 -14.74 -2.65
C PRO A 59 -37.51 -14.86 -3.25
N LEU A 60 -36.46 -15.01 -2.42
CA LEU A 60 -35.09 -15.14 -2.95
C LEU A 60 -34.82 -16.48 -3.63
N ALA A 61 -35.40 -17.58 -3.12
CA ALA A 61 -35.28 -18.89 -3.76
C ALA A 61 -36.03 -18.96 -5.10
N ALA A 62 -37.15 -18.24 -5.22
CA ALA A 62 -37.87 -18.07 -6.49
C ALA A 62 -37.12 -17.13 -7.46
N TRP A 63 -36.41 -16.11 -6.95
CA TRP A 63 -35.58 -15.22 -7.76
C TRP A 63 -34.32 -15.89 -8.32
N LEU A 64 -33.74 -16.85 -7.60
CA LEU A 64 -32.60 -17.68 -8.01
C LEU A 64 -32.99 -18.91 -8.83
N HIS A 65 -34.27 -19.06 -9.19
CA HIS A 65 -34.74 -20.17 -10.01
C HIS A 65 -34.07 -20.10 -11.40
N PRO A 66 -33.60 -21.22 -12.00
CA PRO A 66 -32.76 -21.20 -13.20
C PRO A 66 -33.45 -20.63 -14.46
N ARG A 67 -34.75 -20.33 -14.36
CA ARG A 67 -35.56 -19.72 -15.40
C ARG A 67 -35.53 -18.18 -15.38
N ASN A 68 -34.93 -17.55 -14.36
CA ASN A 68 -34.80 -16.10 -14.23
C ASN A 68 -33.35 -15.64 -14.50
N ALA A 69 -33.07 -15.26 -15.75
CA ALA A 69 -31.75 -14.85 -16.21
C ALA A 69 -31.18 -13.63 -15.45
N GLN A 70 -32.05 -12.74 -14.96
CA GLN A 70 -31.63 -11.52 -14.25
C GLN A 70 -31.05 -11.82 -12.86
N GLY A 71 -31.62 -12.80 -12.15
CA GLY A 71 -31.11 -13.23 -10.83
C GLY A 71 -29.73 -13.89 -10.93
N ILE A 72 -29.52 -14.74 -11.95
CA ILE A 72 -28.22 -15.36 -12.21
C ILE A 72 -27.17 -14.31 -12.53
N LEU A 73 -27.50 -13.32 -13.38
CA LEU A 73 -26.58 -12.25 -13.74
C LEU A 73 -26.18 -11.42 -12.52
N ALA A 74 -27.13 -11.09 -11.63
CA ALA A 74 -26.85 -10.37 -10.39
C ALA A 74 -25.91 -11.13 -9.45
N VAL A 75 -26.08 -12.46 -9.31
CA VAL A 75 -25.18 -13.29 -8.52
C VAL A 75 -23.79 -13.37 -9.15
N VAL A 76 -23.70 -13.63 -10.46
CA VAL A 76 -22.42 -13.74 -11.17
C VAL A 76 -21.64 -12.42 -11.08
N THR A 77 -22.29 -11.29 -11.27
CA THR A 77 -21.66 -9.96 -11.14
C THR A 77 -21.19 -9.68 -9.71
N LEU A 78 -21.99 -10.04 -8.70
CA LEU A 78 -21.62 -9.87 -7.30
C LEU A 78 -20.43 -10.77 -6.92
N VAL A 79 -20.43 -12.02 -7.37
CA VAL A 79 -19.30 -12.95 -7.20
C VAL A 79 -18.06 -12.45 -7.91
N ALA A 80 -18.15 -12.01 -9.16
CA ALA A 80 -17.03 -11.45 -9.91
C ALA A 80 -16.46 -10.19 -9.24
N PHE A 81 -17.33 -9.30 -8.74
CA PHE A 81 -16.93 -8.12 -7.99
C PHE A 81 -16.23 -8.49 -6.68
N ALA A 82 -16.78 -9.45 -5.92
CA ALA A 82 -16.18 -9.92 -4.69
C ALA A 82 -14.80 -10.54 -4.94
N LEU A 83 -14.68 -11.45 -5.93
CA LEU A 83 -13.41 -12.05 -6.33
C LEU A 83 -12.39 -10.97 -6.72
N ARG A 84 -12.78 -10.00 -7.56
CA ARG A 84 -11.93 -8.86 -7.94
C ARG A 84 -11.49 -8.04 -6.73
N ARG A 85 -12.39 -7.82 -5.76
CA ARG A 85 -12.08 -7.05 -4.56
C ARG A 85 -11.07 -7.79 -3.68
N PHE A 86 -11.24 -9.10 -3.49
CA PHE A 86 -10.33 -9.92 -2.69
C PHE A 86 -8.96 -10.08 -3.36
N THR A 87 -8.91 -10.33 -4.67
CA THR A 87 -7.64 -10.44 -5.41
C THR A 87 -6.87 -9.12 -5.41
N ASN A 88 -7.56 -7.98 -5.50
CA ASN A 88 -6.92 -6.66 -5.45
C ASN A 88 -6.36 -6.35 -4.05
N VAL A 89 -7.05 -6.70 -2.96
CA VAL A 89 -6.48 -6.58 -1.60
C VAL A 89 -5.25 -7.44 -1.46
N ARG A 90 -5.33 -8.70 -1.89
CA ARG A 90 -4.21 -9.63 -1.84
C ARG A 90 -3.01 -9.09 -2.62
N SER A 91 -3.22 -8.64 -3.85
CA SER A 91 -2.18 -8.03 -4.68
C SER A 91 -1.56 -6.80 -4.01
N ARG A 92 -2.37 -5.90 -3.43
CA ARG A 92 -1.86 -4.73 -2.69
C ARG A 92 -1.04 -5.11 -1.47
N ALA A 93 -1.48 -6.12 -0.71
CA ALA A 93 -0.76 -6.62 0.45
C ALA A 93 0.58 -7.26 0.04
N GLU A 94 0.58 -8.08 -1.01
CA GLU A 94 1.79 -8.69 -1.58
C GLU A 94 2.78 -7.63 -2.07
N SER A 95 2.32 -6.60 -2.81
CA SER A 95 3.21 -5.51 -3.26
C SER A 95 3.77 -4.70 -2.08
N ALA A 96 2.97 -4.45 -1.04
CA ALA A 96 3.46 -3.78 0.18
C ALA A 96 4.52 -4.62 0.90
N TYR A 97 4.34 -5.93 0.94
CA TYR A 97 5.32 -6.87 1.48
C TYR A 97 6.62 -6.84 0.67
N ARG A 98 6.56 -6.95 -0.67
CA ARG A 98 7.74 -6.90 -1.54
C ARG A 98 8.52 -5.59 -1.40
N ARG A 99 7.83 -4.44 -1.34
CA ARG A 99 8.49 -3.14 -1.07
C ARG A 99 9.15 -3.08 0.31
N LYS A 100 8.57 -3.71 1.33
CA LYS A 100 9.20 -3.79 2.67
C LYS A 100 10.43 -4.69 2.63
N PHE A 101 10.34 -5.83 1.96
CA PHE A 101 11.44 -6.77 1.78
C PHE A 101 12.66 -6.10 1.13
N TRP A 102 12.48 -5.44 -0.03
CA TRP A 102 13.60 -4.80 -0.72
C TRP A 102 14.20 -3.62 0.07
N ARG A 103 13.37 -2.83 0.76
CA ARG A 103 13.87 -1.78 1.67
C ARG A 103 14.72 -2.34 2.81
N ASN A 104 14.31 -3.48 3.37
CA ASN A 104 15.09 -4.14 4.41
C ASN A 104 16.42 -4.68 3.85
N MET A 105 16.38 -5.30 2.66
CA MET A 105 17.58 -5.79 1.97
C MET A 105 18.59 -4.66 1.71
N MET A 106 18.13 -3.50 1.23
CA MET A 106 18.98 -2.32 1.05
C MET A 106 19.62 -1.86 2.38
N ARG A 107 18.87 -1.88 3.48
CA ARG A 107 19.37 -1.47 4.81
C ARG A 107 20.40 -2.44 5.39
N SER A 108 20.29 -3.72 5.07
CA SER A 108 21.19 -4.77 5.55
C SER A 108 22.32 -5.11 4.57
N ALA A 109 22.38 -4.46 3.41
CA ALA A 109 23.40 -4.73 2.40
C ALA A 109 24.78 -4.34 2.92
N LEU A 110 25.74 -5.26 2.78
CA LEU A 110 27.13 -5.04 3.17
C LEU A 110 27.99 -4.60 1.98
N THR A 111 27.53 -4.90 0.77
CA THR A 111 28.21 -4.55 -0.48
C THR A 111 27.37 -3.63 -1.36
N TYR A 112 28.05 -2.84 -2.18
CA TYR A 112 27.39 -1.96 -3.16
C TYR A 112 26.57 -2.76 -4.18
N GLU A 113 27.06 -3.92 -4.62
CA GLU A 113 26.37 -4.76 -5.59
C GLU A 113 25.02 -5.25 -5.03
N GLU A 114 24.99 -5.73 -3.79
CA GLU A 114 23.75 -6.14 -3.11
C GLU A 114 22.77 -4.98 -2.93
N TRP A 115 23.28 -3.82 -2.51
CA TRP A 115 22.47 -2.61 -2.35
C TRP A 115 21.86 -2.16 -3.67
N SER A 116 22.67 -2.09 -4.73
CA SER A 116 22.23 -1.61 -6.05
C SER A 116 21.24 -2.58 -6.70
N HIS A 117 21.42 -3.88 -6.50
CA HIS A 117 20.48 -4.90 -6.94
C HIS A 117 19.13 -4.76 -6.21
N ALA A 118 19.15 -4.63 -4.89
CA ALA A 118 17.92 -4.43 -4.10
C ALA A 118 17.20 -3.12 -4.43
N ALA A 119 17.94 -2.04 -4.69
CA ALA A 119 17.40 -0.76 -5.14
C ALA A 119 16.67 -0.90 -6.48
N LYS A 120 17.30 -1.52 -7.49
CA LYS A 120 16.67 -1.79 -8.80
C LYS A 120 15.38 -2.60 -8.67
N MET A 121 15.37 -3.60 -7.79
CA MET A 121 14.17 -4.41 -7.54
C MET A 121 13.08 -3.65 -6.80
N LEU A 122 13.44 -2.73 -5.90
CA LEU A 122 12.49 -1.84 -5.24
C LEU A 122 11.84 -0.87 -6.23
N ASP A 123 12.62 -0.28 -7.14
CA ASP A 123 12.13 0.63 -8.17
C ASP A 123 11.12 -0.07 -9.09
N LYS A 124 11.42 -1.31 -9.50
CA LYS A 124 10.49 -2.13 -10.30
C LYS A 124 9.15 -2.42 -9.59
N GLU A 125 9.14 -2.50 -8.26
CA GLU A 125 7.93 -2.71 -7.45
C GLU A 125 7.20 -1.41 -7.09
N MET A 126 7.92 -0.28 -7.09
CA MET A 126 7.39 1.03 -6.71
C MET A 126 6.87 1.80 -7.91
N MET A 127 7.43 1.58 -9.10
CA MET A 127 6.86 1.99 -10.37
C MET A 127 5.69 1.04 -10.67
N PRO A 128 4.42 1.45 -10.52
CA PRO A 128 3.40 0.84 -11.37
C PRO A 128 3.88 1.07 -12.80
N LYS A 129 3.39 0.31 -13.78
CA LYS A 129 3.49 0.73 -15.19
C LYS A 129 2.68 2.03 -15.39
N MET A 130 3.07 3.13 -14.74
CA MET A 130 2.83 4.45 -15.27
C MET A 130 3.64 4.44 -16.54
N ASN A 131 2.97 4.44 -17.68
CA ASN A 131 3.60 4.71 -18.94
C ASN A 131 4.18 6.12 -18.80
N GLU A 132 5.41 6.25 -18.32
CA GLU A 132 6.12 7.53 -18.41
C GLU A 132 6.22 7.96 -19.88
N GLY A 133 6.20 6.99 -20.80
CA GLY A 133 6.03 7.21 -22.24
C GLY A 133 4.73 7.93 -22.65
N ASP A 134 3.71 8.03 -21.79
CA ASP A 134 2.54 8.89 -22.07
C ASP A 134 2.81 10.36 -21.68
N LEU A 135 3.80 10.62 -20.82
CA LEU A 135 4.13 11.97 -20.33
C LEU A 135 5.24 12.63 -21.14
N TYR A 136 6.14 11.85 -21.75
CA TYR A 136 7.21 12.34 -22.61
C TYR A 136 7.49 11.37 -23.77
N ASP A 137 7.95 11.91 -24.90
CA ASP A 137 8.31 11.13 -26.08
C ASP A 137 9.75 10.61 -25.94
N GLU A 138 9.88 9.36 -25.47
CA GLU A 138 11.16 8.70 -25.24
C GLU A 138 12.00 8.58 -26.51
N GLU A 139 11.37 8.31 -27.66
CA GLU A 139 12.07 8.16 -28.93
C GLU A 139 12.71 9.48 -29.37
N LEU A 140 11.96 10.58 -29.26
CA LEU A 140 12.46 11.91 -29.60
C LEU A 140 13.64 12.32 -28.68
N VAL A 141 13.53 12.05 -27.38
CA VAL A 141 14.61 12.33 -26.42
C VAL A 141 15.85 11.48 -26.71
N ARG A 142 15.67 10.18 -26.99
CA ARG A 142 16.78 9.25 -27.30
C ARG A 142 17.49 9.64 -28.59
N ASN A 143 16.74 9.98 -29.64
CA ASN A 143 17.30 10.42 -30.92
C ASN A 143 18.10 11.71 -30.75
N LYS A 144 17.58 12.68 -29.98
CA LYS A 144 18.32 13.92 -29.70
C LYS A 144 19.60 13.67 -28.90
N LEU A 145 19.57 12.77 -27.92
CA LEU A 145 20.75 12.41 -27.14
C LEU A 145 21.86 11.83 -28.03
N LEU A 146 21.51 10.99 -29.00
CA LEU A 146 22.45 10.45 -29.97
C LEU A 146 23.03 11.55 -30.88
N GLU A 147 22.19 12.47 -31.36
CA GLU A 147 22.64 13.62 -32.15
C GLU A 147 23.65 14.48 -31.37
N LEU A 148 23.38 14.76 -30.09
CA LEU A 148 24.29 15.52 -29.23
C LEU A 148 25.60 14.78 -28.95
N ARG A 149 25.57 13.46 -28.80
CA ARG A 149 26.78 12.63 -28.65
C ARG A 149 27.64 12.66 -29.91
N HIS A 150 27.01 12.58 -31.08
CA HIS A 150 27.70 12.64 -32.36
C HIS A 150 28.36 14.01 -32.56
N ARG A 151 27.62 15.11 -32.37
CA ARG A 151 28.18 16.47 -32.47
C ARG A 151 29.30 16.75 -31.47
N ARG A 152 29.25 16.11 -30.28
CA ARG A 152 30.35 16.16 -29.30
C ARG A 152 31.63 15.52 -29.85
N GLN A 153 31.53 14.45 -30.62
CA GLN A 153 32.69 13.82 -31.27
C GLN A 153 33.25 14.70 -32.40
N GLU A 154 32.41 15.45 -33.09
CA GLU A 154 32.79 16.39 -34.17
C GLU A 154 33.43 17.69 -33.65
N GLY A 155 33.36 17.97 -32.35
CA GLY A 155 34.21 18.98 -31.67
C GLY A 155 33.73 20.44 -31.72
N SER A 156 32.54 20.74 -32.26
CA SER A 156 32.01 22.11 -32.29
C SER A 156 31.11 22.41 -31.09
N LEU A 157 31.68 22.97 -30.02
CA LEU A 157 30.94 23.39 -28.81
C LEU A 157 29.79 24.36 -29.13
N ARG A 158 30.01 25.28 -30.08
CA ARG A 158 29.00 26.28 -30.48
C ARG A 158 27.75 25.62 -31.05
N ASP A 159 27.91 24.61 -31.91
CA ASP A 159 26.78 23.93 -32.54
C ASP A 159 26.00 23.09 -31.53
N ILE A 160 26.69 22.47 -30.58
CA ILE A 160 26.07 21.71 -29.49
C ILE A 160 25.21 22.64 -28.63
N VAL A 161 25.72 23.80 -28.22
CA VAL A 161 24.99 24.78 -27.40
C VAL A 161 23.80 25.36 -28.16
N PHE A 162 23.96 25.66 -29.45
CA PHE A 162 22.88 26.17 -30.29
C PHE A 162 21.74 25.16 -30.41
N CYS A 163 22.04 23.90 -30.72
CA CYS A 163 21.04 22.83 -30.78
C CYS A 163 20.33 22.62 -29.44
N MET A 164 21.09 22.50 -28.34
CA MET A 164 20.49 22.33 -27.00
C MET A 164 19.53 23.46 -26.66
N ARG A 165 19.89 24.72 -26.96
CA ARG A 165 19.04 25.88 -26.70
C ARG A 165 17.73 25.81 -27.48
N ALA A 166 17.79 25.44 -28.77
CA ALA A 166 16.61 25.33 -29.62
C ALA A 166 15.63 24.25 -29.13
N ASP A 167 16.15 23.10 -28.71
CA ASP A 167 15.32 21.97 -28.28
C ASP A 167 14.71 22.16 -26.88
N LEU A 168 15.48 22.76 -25.96
CA LEU A 168 14.98 23.10 -24.62
C LEU A 168 13.87 24.16 -24.69
N LEU A 169 13.99 25.16 -25.57
CA LEU A 169 12.95 26.17 -25.78
C LEU A 169 11.65 25.57 -26.34
N ARG A 170 11.74 24.44 -27.05
CA ARG A 170 10.60 23.77 -27.68
C ARG A 170 10.01 22.63 -26.84
N ASN A 171 10.42 22.51 -25.58
CA ASN A 171 9.99 21.43 -24.68
C ASN A 171 10.21 20.05 -25.34
N LEU A 172 11.47 19.75 -25.68
CA LEU A 172 11.89 18.49 -26.31
C LEU A 172 11.21 17.28 -25.67
N GLY A 173 10.42 16.56 -26.47
CA GLY A 173 9.70 15.37 -26.04
C GLY A 173 8.81 15.58 -24.83
N ASN A 174 8.33 16.79 -24.55
CA ASN A 174 7.58 17.11 -23.33
C ASN A 174 8.35 16.89 -22.01
N MET A 175 9.69 16.91 -22.01
CA MET A 175 10.50 16.70 -20.81
C MET A 175 10.29 17.75 -19.71
N CYS A 176 9.77 18.94 -20.05
CA CYS A 176 9.41 19.97 -19.07
C CYS A 176 8.02 19.73 -18.43
N ASN A 177 7.37 18.59 -18.69
CA ASN A 177 6.09 18.25 -18.08
C ASN A 177 6.19 18.21 -16.55
N PRO A 178 5.41 19.03 -15.81
CA PRO A 178 5.49 19.09 -14.36
C PRO A 178 5.14 17.76 -13.68
N GLU A 179 4.34 16.89 -14.32
CA GLU A 179 4.00 15.56 -13.82
C GLU A 179 5.23 14.66 -13.64
N LEU A 180 6.23 14.78 -14.52
CA LEU A 180 7.50 14.04 -14.42
C LEU A 180 8.30 14.42 -13.17
N HIS A 181 8.11 15.65 -12.67
CA HIS A 181 8.91 16.23 -11.60
C HIS A 181 8.19 16.29 -10.25
N LYS A 182 7.01 15.66 -10.12
CA LYS A 182 6.23 15.67 -8.87
C LYS A 182 6.88 14.84 -7.75
N GLY A 183 7.54 13.74 -8.10
CA GLY A 183 8.18 12.84 -7.12
C GLY A 183 9.51 13.38 -6.55
N THR A 184 10.23 14.18 -7.33
CA THR A 184 11.58 14.69 -7.00
C THR A 184 11.59 15.86 -6.00
N LYS A 185 10.45 16.49 -5.71
CA LYS A 185 10.36 17.64 -4.79
C LYS A 185 10.28 17.28 -3.29
N THR A 186 10.37 16.01 -2.91
CA THR A 186 10.22 15.55 -1.51
C THR A 186 11.53 15.49 -0.71
N HIS A 187 12.41 16.51 -0.83
CA HIS A 187 13.57 16.62 0.06
C HIS A 187 14.06 18.07 0.29
N LYS A 188 13.15 19.05 0.35
CA LYS A 188 13.47 20.40 0.84
C LYS A 188 12.44 20.83 1.89
N GLY A 189 12.78 20.64 3.16
CA GLY A 189 11.93 21.07 4.28
C GLY A 189 12.14 20.29 5.56
N ILE A 190 13.39 20.16 6.01
CA ILE A 190 13.68 19.96 7.44
C ILE A 190 14.83 20.93 7.74
N HIS A 191 14.45 22.14 8.17
CA HIS A 191 15.27 23.03 8.99
C HIS A 191 14.55 23.15 10.32
#